data_AF-A0A0N4W5G1-F1
#
_entry.id   AF-A0A0N4W5G1-F1
#
_cell.length_a   1.000
_cell.length_b   1.000
_cell.length_c   1.000
_cell.angle_alpha   90.00
_cell.angle_beta   90.00
_cell.angle_gamma   90.00
#
_symmetry.space_group_name_H-M   'P 1'
#
loop_
_entity.id
_entity.type
_entity.pdbx_description
1 polymer ?
#
loop_
_entity_poly.entity_id
_entity_poly.type
_entity_poly.pdbx_seq_one_letter_code
_entity_poly.pdbx_strand_id
1 'polypeptide(L)' 'MKLYERLVDSKLSELVPISHEQFGFVPESSTTDATFVAKPVMKEYREKRVPRYLAFLDLEKAFDRLL' A
#
# COMPACT_ATOMS: atom_id res chain seq x y z
N MET A 1 22.80 6.64 -14.15
CA MET A 1 22.31 5.68 -13.12
C MET A 1 20.88 5.20 -13.36
N LYS A 2 19.95 6.02 -13.87
CA LYS A 2 18.54 5.64 -14.07
C LYS A 2 18.27 4.34 -14.83
N LEU A 3 19.14 3.94 -15.76
CA LEU A 3 18.98 2.66 -16.49
C LEU A 3 19.23 1.44 -15.60
N TYR A 4 20.24 1.53 -14.73
CA TYR A 4 20.58 0.47 -13.79
C TYR A 4 19.50 0.32 -12.71
N GLU A 5 18.98 1.44 -12.19
CA GLU A 5 17.85 1.43 -11.25
C GLU A 5 16.63 0.72 -11.84
N ARG A 6 16.27 1.02 -13.10
CA ARG A 6 15.15 0.34 -13.78
C ARG A 6 15.39 -1.16 -13.97
N LEU A 7 16.64 -1.57 -14.22
CA LEU A 7 17.00 -2.98 -14.33
C LEU A 7 16.83 -3.70 -12.99
N VAL A 8 17.30 -3.09 -11.91
CA VAL A 8 17.17 -3.63 -10.55
C VAL A 8 15.69 -3.71 -10.14
N ASP A 9 14.93 -2.64 -10.37
CA ASP A 9 13.49 -2.56 -10.08
C ASP A 9 12.70 -3.66 -10.81
N SER A 10 12.96 -3.85 -12.11
CA SER A 10 12.32 -4.92 -12.90
C SER A 10 12.68 -6.32 -12.40
N LYS A 11 13.86 -6.51 -11.82
CA LYS A 11 14.24 -7.82 -11.27
C LYS A 11 13.63 -8.06 -9.90
N LEU A 12 13.53 -7.02 -9.07
CA LEU A 12 12.90 -7.09 -7.77
C LEU A 12 11.39 -7.33 -7.88
N SER A 13 10.71 -6.72 -8.86
CA SER A 13 9.28 -6.93 -9.08
C SER A 13 8.91 -8.37 -9.46
N GLU A 14 9.84 -9.11 -10.07
CA GLU A 14 9.67 -10.55 -10.36
C GLU A 14 9.89 -11.43 -9.12
N LEU A 15 10.76 -11.00 -8.20
CA LEU A 15 11.23 -11.82 -7.07
C LEU A 15 10.43 -11.58 -5.78
N VAL A 16 9.95 -10.35 -5.60
CA VAL A 16 9.26 -9.92 -4.37
C VAL A 16 7.76 -9.93 -4.63
N PRO A 17 7.01 -10.92 -4.13
CA PRO A 17 5.56 -10.90 -4.24
C PRO A 17 5.01 -9.72 -3.43
N ILE A 18 4.26 -8.85 -4.10
CA ILE A 18 3.54 -7.74 -3.47
C ILE A 18 2.17 -8.25 -3.00
N SER A 19 1.77 -7.89 -1.78
CA SER A 19 0.45 -8.30 -1.27
C SER A 19 -0.68 -7.52 -1.95
N HIS A 20 -1.86 -8.14 -2.05
CA HIS A 20 -3.03 -7.53 -2.68
C HIS A 20 -3.53 -6.27 -1.95
N GLU A 21 -3.16 -6.11 -0.68
CA GLU A 21 -3.50 -4.96 0.16
C GLU A 21 -2.55 -3.77 -0.05
N GLN A 22 -1.45 -3.93 -0.81
CA GLN A 22 -0.52 -2.85 -1.11
C GLN A 22 -0.96 -2.10 -2.37
N PHE A 23 -1.27 -0.81 -2.19
CA PHE A 23 -1.64 0.10 -3.28
C PHE A 23 -0.51 1.09 -3.64
N GLY A 24 0.48 1.24 -2.75
CA GLY A 24 1.61 2.15 -2.94
C GLY A 24 2.69 1.54 -3.82
N PHE A 25 3.18 2.31 -4.80
CA PHE A 25 4.26 1.91 -5.71
C PHE A 25 3.98 0.63 -6.51
N VAL A 26 2.71 0.28 -6.70
CA VAL A 26 2.29 -0.88 -7.50
C VAL A 26 1.81 -0.40 -8.88
N PRO A 27 2.30 -0.99 -9.98
CA PRO A 27 1.78 -0.70 -11.32
C PRO A 27 0.27 -0.92 -11.36
N GLU A 28 -0.44 -0.05 -12.11
CA GLU A 28 -1.90 -0.13 -12.28
C GLU A 28 -2.72 0.06 -10.99
N SER A 29 -2.09 0.45 -9.88
CA SER A 29 -2.76 0.82 -8.63
C SER A 29 -2.73 2.32 -8.40
N SER A 30 -3.82 2.88 -7.89
CA SER A 30 -3.94 4.29 -7.55
C SER A 30 -4.39 4.52 -6.10
N THR A 31 -4.17 5.73 -5.60
CA THR A 31 -4.70 6.17 -4.29
C THR A 31 -6.24 6.14 -4.26
N THR A 32 -6.87 6.26 -5.41
CA THR A 32 -8.33 6.16 -5.56
C THR A 32 -8.79 4.73 -5.27
N ASP A 33 -8.06 3.72 -5.75
CA ASP A 33 -8.39 2.30 -5.52
C ASP A 33 -8.29 1.95 -4.03
N ALA A 34 -7.21 2.39 -3.37
CA ALA A 34 -7.05 2.22 -1.92
C ALA A 34 -8.23 2.84 -1.14
N THR A 35 -8.64 4.05 -1.54
CA THR A 35 -9.76 4.76 -0.93
C THR A 35 -11.10 4.07 -1.22
N PHE A 36 -11.27 3.55 -2.44
CA PHE A 36 -12.45 2.83 -2.87
C PHE A 36 -12.63 1.52 -2.09
N VAL A 37 -11.54 0.83 -1.74
CA VAL A 37 -11.58 -0.38 -0.89
C VAL A 37 -11.82 -0.03 0.58
N ALA A 38 -11.13 0.98 1.12
CA ALA A 38 -11.23 1.32 2.54
C ALA A 38 -12.64 1.82 2.95
N LYS A 39 -13.32 2.58 2.07
CA LYS A 39 -14.63 3.19 2.38
C LYS A 39 -15.75 2.16 2.63
N PRO A 40 -16.01 1.17 1.76
CA PRO A 40 -17.00 0.13 1.99
C PRO A 40 -16.71 -0.70 3.25
N VAL A 41 -15.44 -1.04 3.50
CA VAL A 41 -15.03 -1.79 4.70
C VAL A 41 -15.46 -1.05 5.96
N MET A 42 -15.16 0.25 6.04
CA MET A 42 -15.58 1.08 7.17
C MET A 42 -17.11 1.21 7.28
N LYS A 43 -17.80 1.29 6.14
CA LYS A 43 -19.27 1.39 6.09
C LYS A 43 -19.95 0.12 6.59
N GLU A 44 -19.52 -1.05 6.11
CA GLU A 44 -20.10 -2.35 6.48
C GLU A 44 -20.04 -2.57 8.00
N TYR A 45 -18.90 -2.27 8.62
CA TYR A 45 -18.77 -2.43 10.08
C TYR A 45 -19.62 -1.43 10.86
N ARG A 46 -19.75 -0.19 10.36
CA ARG A 46 -20.66 0.81 10.94
C ARG A 46 -22.11 0.34 10.89
N GLU A 47 -22.56 -0.25 9.78
CA GLU A 47 -23.92 -0.76 9.61
C GLU A 47 -24.21 -1.96 10.52
N LYS A 48 -23.23 -2.84 10.73
CA LYS A 48 -23.33 -3.97 11.66
C LYS A 48 -23.34 -3.56 13.14
N ARG A 49 -23.21 -2.26 13.46
CA ARG A 49 -23.13 -1.70 14.83
C ARG A 49 -22.06 -2.36 15.69
N VAL A 50 -21.03 -2.92 15.07
CA VAL A 50 -19.87 -3.47 15.76
C VAL A 50 -18.86 -2.34 15.92
N PRO A 51 -18.42 -1.99 17.14
CA PRO A 51 -17.42 -0.95 17.32
C PRO A 51 -16.11 -1.40 16.67
N ARG A 52 -15.65 -0.63 15.68
CA ARG A 52 -14.34 -0.82 15.04
C ARG A 52 -13.60 0.49 14.97
N TYR A 53 -12.28 0.40 15.06
CA TYR A 53 -11.37 1.53 15.08
C TYR A 53 -10.39 1.40 13.91
N LEU A 54 -10.03 2.54 13.31
CA LEU A 54 -9.01 2.62 12.28
C LEU A 54 -7.76 3.25 12.90
N ALA A 55 -6.62 2.58 12.74
CA ALA A 55 -5.32 3.12 13.12
C ALA A 55 -4.62 3.64 11.86
N PHE A 56 -4.12 4.87 11.93
CA PHE A 56 -3.25 5.43 10.91
C PHE A 56 -1.81 5.27 11.38
N LEU A 57 -1.00 4.58 10.58
CA LEU A 57 0.41 4.31 10.85
C LEU A 57 1.22 5.00 9.75
N ASP A 58 2.17 5.82 10.15
CA ASP A 58 3.11 6.48 9.25
C ASP A 58 4.53 6.37 9.81
N LEU A 59 5.51 6.19 8.93
CA LEU A 59 6.91 6.02 9.30
C LEU A 59 7.66 7.34 9.14
N GLU A 60 8.22 7.86 10.23
CA GLU A 60 9.06 9.05 10.17
C GLU A 60 10.37 8.75 9.42
N LYS A 61 10.59 9.42 8.28
CA LYS A 61 11.78 9.25 7.43
C LYS A 61 12.00 7.81 6.95
N ALA A 62 10.96 7.20 6.39
CA ALA A 62 10.96 5.79 5.94
C ALA A 62 12.14 5.40 5.04
N PHE A 63 12.64 6.32 4.19
CA PHE A 63 13.76 6.06 3.29
C PHE A 63 15.14 6.29 3.92
N ASP A 64 15.23 7.11 4.98
CA ASP A 64 16.50 7.39 5.65
C ASP A 64 16.80 6.36 6.74
N ARG A 65 15.74 5.79 7.35
CA ARG A 65 15.83 4.80 8.43
C ARG A 65 15.77 3.38 7.90
N LEU A 66 16.63 3.08 6.92
CA LEU A 66 16.88 1.71 6.48
C LEU A 66 17.87 1.08 7.46
N LEU A 67 17.36 0.28 8.40
CA LEU A 67 18.17 -0.57 9.28
C LEU A 67 18.63 -1.83 8.55
#